data_AF-A0A970AUF0-F1
#
_entry.id   AF-A0A970AUF0-F1
#
_cell.length_a   1.000
_cell.length_b   1.000
_cell.length_c   1.000
_cell.angle_alpha   90.00
_cell.angle_beta   90.00
_cell.angle_gamma   90.00
#
_symmetry.space_group_name_H-M   'P 1'
#
loop_
_entity.id
_entity.type
_entity.pdbx_description
1 polymer ?
#
loop_
_entity_poly.entity_id
_entity_poly.type
_entity_poly.pdbx_seq_one_letter_code
_entity_poly.pdbx_strand_id
1 'polypeptide(L)'
;MMAQRGLPVPQLLLIGNIFCTLVGGISILLGFQPRLGAILLIIFLVPTTFVFHNPFADANEWNSFLKNFGLVGAMLLIYYYGTGPVSLKSHSVSNEYDDTYVSDSDRANV
;
A
#
# COMPACT_ATOMS: atom_id res chain seq x y z
N MET A 1 13.49 20.03 15.99
CA MET A 1 14.96 19.95 16.20
C MET A 1 15.49 18.76 15.41
N MET A 2 15.86 18.93 14.13
CA MET A 2 16.43 17.84 13.29
C MET A 2 17.93 18.06 13.00
N ALA A 3 18.49 19.21 13.39
CA ALA A 3 19.86 19.61 13.07
C ALA A 3 20.92 19.05 14.05
N GLN A 4 20.53 18.29 15.07
CA GLN A 4 21.42 17.96 16.20
C GLN A 4 21.69 16.46 16.40
N ARG A 5 21.27 15.61 15.46
CA ARG A 5 21.70 14.21 15.38
C ARG A 5 22.72 14.17 14.25
N GLY A 6 24.02 14.21 14.56
CA GLY A 6 25.16 14.35 13.64
C GLY A 6 25.38 13.21 12.66
N LEU A 7 24.30 12.67 12.09
CA LEU A 7 24.30 11.74 10.98
C LEU A 7 24.12 12.56 9.69
N PRO A 8 24.88 12.33 8.62
CA PRO A 8 24.65 12.93 7.30
C PRO A 8 23.44 12.32 6.55
N VAL A 9 22.84 11.27 7.12
CA VAL A 9 21.76 10.45 6.54
C VAL A 9 20.29 10.84 6.88
N PRO A 10 19.96 11.68 7.88
CA PRO A 10 18.58 12.00 8.24
C PRO A 10 17.78 12.64 7.11
N GLN A 11 18.39 13.54 6.34
CA GLN A 11 17.72 14.19 5.21
C GLN A 11 17.40 13.20 4.09
N LEU A 12 18.28 12.24 3.80
CA LEU A 12 18.03 11.25 2.76
C LEU A 12 16.88 10.31 3.14
N LEU A 13 16.85 9.85 4.39
CA LEU A 13 15.76 9.02 4.92
C LEU A 13 14.45 9.81 4.99
N LEU A 14 14.49 11.10 5.33
CA LEU A 14 13.32 11.97 5.34
C LEU A 14 12.72 12.15 3.93
N ILE A 15 13.56 12.49 2.95
CA ILE A 15 13.14 12.66 1.55
C ILE A 15 12.61 11.34 0.99
N GLY A 16 13.31 10.23 1.26
CA GLY A 16 12.85 8.89 0.93
C GLY A 16 11.49 8.57 1.56
N ASN A 17 11.27 8.96 2.82
CA ASN A 17 10.01 8.75 3.51
C ASN A 17 8.87 9.47 2.83
N ILE A 18 9.07 10.75 2.51
CA ILE A 18 8.06 11.58 1.85
C ILE A 18 7.72 10.98 0.48
N PHE A 19 8.74 10.63 -0.31
CA PHE A 19 8.57 10.05 -1.62
C PHE A 19 7.84 8.70 -1.57
N CYS A 20 8.30 7.76 -0.74
CA CYS A 20 7.67 6.45 -0.57
C CYS A 20 6.23 6.58 -0.05
N THR A 21 5.98 7.50 0.88
CA THR A 21 4.63 7.75 1.43
C THR A 21 3.68 8.26 0.36
N LEU A 22 4.11 9.20 -0.49
CA LEU A 22 3.30 9.70 -1.58
C LEU A 22 3.04 8.63 -2.64
N VAL A 23 4.09 7.95 -3.12
CA VAL A 23 3.97 6.93 -4.17
C VAL A 23 3.14 5.74 -3.68
N GLY A 24 3.43 5.23 -2.48
CA GLY A 24 2.69 4.12 -1.87
C GLY A 24 1.24 4.50 -1.56
N GLY A 25 1.01 5.70 -1.01
CA GLY A 25 -0.33 6.21 -0.72
C GLY A 25 -1.18 6.37 -1.97
N ILE A 26 -0.62 6.93 -3.05
CA ILE A 26 -1.30 7.08 -4.34
C ILE A 26 -1.59 5.70 -4.97
N SER A 27 -0.64 4.77 -4.89
CA SER A 27 -0.82 3.39 -5.41
C SER A 27 -1.96 2.65 -4.70
N ILE A 28 -2.09 2.84 -3.39
CA ILE A 28 -3.19 2.31 -2.59
C ILE A 28 -4.50 2.99 -2.94
N LEU A 29 -4.50 4.34 -3.04
CA LEU A 29 -5.70 5.14 -3.32
C LEU A 29 -6.31 4.83 -4.69
N LEU A 30 -5.49 4.72 -5.73
CA LEU A 30 -5.91 4.39 -7.09
C LEU A 30 -6.22 2.89 -7.28
N GLY A 31 -5.83 2.07 -6.31
CA GLY A 31 -6.04 0.63 -6.31
C GLY A 31 -5.41 -0.14 -7.47
N PHE A 32 -4.41 0.44 -8.14
CA PHE A 32 -3.74 -0.16 -9.30
C PHE A 32 -2.83 -1.33 -8.89
N GLN A 33 -2.22 -1.26 -7.69
CA GLN A 33 -1.46 -2.34 -7.02
C GLN A 33 -1.34 -2.05 -5.50
N PRO A 34 -2.41 -2.18 -4.71
CA PRO A 34 -2.40 -1.79 -3.29
C PRO A 34 -1.46 -2.62 -2.43
N ARG A 35 -1.30 -3.91 -2.76
CA ARG A 35 -0.42 -4.82 -2.00
C ARG A 35 1.04 -4.43 -2.14
N LEU A 36 1.46 -4.06 -3.35
CA LEU A 36 2.82 -3.61 -3.62
C LEU A 36 3.11 -2.29 -2.92
N GLY A 37 2.17 -1.34 -2.97
CA GLY A 37 2.25 -0.07 -2.25
C GLY A 37 2.33 -0.26 -0.73
N ALA A 38 1.51 -1.16 -0.17
CA ALA A 38 1.51 -1.48 1.26
C ALA A 38 2.85 -2.10 1.71
N ILE A 39 3.40 -3.06 0.96
CA ILE A 39 4.71 -3.66 1.28
C ILE A 39 5.81 -2.60 1.25
N LEU A 40 5.85 -1.77 0.21
CA LEU A 40 6.87 -0.72 0.06
C LEU A 40 6.82 0.26 1.24
N LEU A 41 5.62 0.66 1.67
CA LEU A 41 5.43 1.50 2.83
C LEU A 41 5.86 0.83 4.13
N ILE A 42 5.53 -0.46 4.35
CA ILE A 42 5.93 -1.19 5.56
C ILE A 42 7.46 -1.27 5.67
N ILE A 43 8.13 -1.67 4.58
CA ILE A 43 9.59 -1.81 4.53
C ILE A 43 10.28 -0.48 4.83
N PHE A 44 9.70 0.64 4.36
CA PHE A 44 10.27 1.96 4.59
C PHE A 44 9.95 2.54 5.98
N LEU A 45 8.72 2.36 6.45
CA LEU A 45 8.20 3.00 7.65
C LEU A 45 8.72 2.34 8.93
N VAL A 46 8.93 1.01 8.92
CA VAL A 46 9.42 0.27 10.10
C VAL A 46 10.82 0.74 10.52
N PRO A 47 11.87 0.70 9.66
CA PRO A 47 13.21 1.14 10.03
C PRO A 47 13.24 2.62 10.42
N THR A 48 12.53 3.46 9.67
CA THR A 48 12.43 4.90 9.93
C THR A 48 11.88 5.16 11.32
N THR A 49 10.84 4.45 11.74
CA THR A 49 10.23 4.60 13.05
C THR A 49 11.20 4.24 14.18
N PHE A 50 11.93 3.12 14.05
CA PHE A 50 12.89 2.72 15.08
C PHE A 50 14.11 3.65 15.15
N VAL A 51 14.55 4.22 14.03
CA VAL A 51 15.70 5.14 13.98
C VAL A 51 15.37 6.51 14.57
N PHE A 52 14.19 7.06 14.26
CA PHE A 52 13.82 8.43 14.63
C PHE A 52 12.98 8.53 15.90
N HIS A 53 12.16 7.51 16.22
CA HIS A 53 11.20 7.53 17.32
C HIS A 53 11.38 6.29 18.19
N ASN A 54 12.49 6.23 18.93
CA ASN A 54 12.74 5.14 19.86
C ASN A 54 12.17 5.47 21.26
N PRO A 55 11.01 4.90 21.64
CA PRO A 55 10.37 5.20 22.91
C PRO A 55 11.12 4.65 24.13
N PHE A 56 12.02 3.68 23.92
CA PHE A 56 12.86 3.12 24.98
C PHE A 56 14.04 4.04 25.33
N ALA A 57 14.41 4.95 24.44
CA ALA A 57 15.44 5.96 24.67
C ALA A 57 14.86 7.28 25.19
N ASP A 58 13.66 7.65 24.75
CA ASP A 58 12.95 8.86 25.20
C ASP A 58 11.44 8.59 25.30
N ALA A 59 10.90 8.70 26.52
CA ALA A 59 9.48 8.46 26.78
C ALA A 59 8.56 9.46 26.06
N ASN A 60 9.06 10.63 25.65
CA ASN A 60 8.27 11.60 24.89
C ASN A 60 8.01 11.17 23.44
N GLU A 61 8.77 10.20 22.93
CA GLU A 61 8.65 9.71 21.55
C GLU A 61 7.57 8.62 21.38
N TRP A 62 6.93 8.17 22.48
CA TRP A 62 5.84 7.19 22.44
C TRP A 62 4.72 7.57 21.48
N ASN A 63 4.32 8.84 21.45
CA ASN A 63 3.25 9.32 20.56
C ASN A 63 3.65 9.20 19.08
N SER A 64 4.87 9.58 18.73
CA SER A 64 5.38 9.49 17.35
C SER A 64 5.56 8.04 16.91
N PHE A 65 6.08 7.20 17.80
CA PHE A 65 6.22 5.76 17.58
C PHE A 65 4.86 5.10 17.31
N LEU A 66 3.86 5.35 18.17
CA LEU A 66 2.52 4.77 18.04
C LEU A 66 1.80 5.23 16.78
N LYS A 67 1.99 6.48 16.34
CA LYS A 67 1.44 6.97 15.07
C LYS A 67 1.97 6.18 13.88
N ASN A 68 3.28 6.00 13.80
CA ASN A 68 3.87 5.24 12.71
C ASN A 68 3.53 3.75 12.80
N PHE A 69 3.47 3.19 14.02
CA PHE A 69 3.06 1.80 14.23
C PHE A 69 1.61 1.56 13.82
N GLY A 70 0.70 2.49 14.12
CA GLY A 70 -0.69 2.47 13.65
C GLY A 70 -0.78 2.51 12.13
N LEU A 71 0.06 3.31 11.47
CA LEU A 71 0.20 3.32 10.01
C LEU A 71 0.66 1.96 9.49
N VAL A 72 1.70 1.35 10.05
CA VAL A 72 2.13 -0.02 9.68
C VAL A 72 0.97 -1.02 9.82
N GLY A 73 0.19 -0.93 10.89
CA GLY A 73 -1.01 -1.74 11.10
C GLY A 73 -2.07 -1.54 10.00
N ALA A 74 -2.32 -0.29 9.60
CA ALA A 74 -3.23 0.02 8.49
C ALA A 74 -2.74 -0.59 7.16
N MET A 75 -1.43 -0.50 6.88
CA MET A 75 -0.86 -1.11 5.68
C MET A 75 -0.94 -2.64 5.70
N LEU A 76 -0.80 -3.29 6.86
CA LEU A 76 -1.01 -4.73 7.00
C LEU A 76 -2.45 -5.14 6.68
N LEU A 77 -3.44 -4.36 7.14
CA LEU A 77 -4.84 -4.58 6.79
C LEU A 77 -5.06 -4.44 5.28
N ILE A 78 -4.52 -3.40 4.66
CA ILE A 78 -4.62 -3.18 3.20
C ILE A 78 -3.93 -4.29 2.41
N TYR A 79 -2.79 -4.80 2.91
CA TYR A 79 -2.11 -5.93 2.29
C TYR A 79 -2.97 -7.19 2.31
N TYR A 80 -3.60 -7.50 3.46
CA TYR A 80 -4.44 -8.68 3.64
C TYR A 80 -5.76 -8.58 2.86
N TYR A 81 -6.52 -7.50 3.06
CA TYR A 81 -7.84 -7.32 2.45
C TYR A 81 -7.78 -6.85 0.98
N GLY A 82 -6.66 -6.28 0.53
CA GLY A 82 -6.52 -5.68 -0.79
C GLY A 82 -7.31 -4.37 -0.93
N THR A 83 -7.52 -3.94 -2.17
CA THR A 83 -8.44 -2.81 -2.47
C THR A 83 -9.87 -3.30 -2.60
N GLY A 84 -10.80 -2.54 -2.02
CA GLY A 84 -12.23 -2.81 -2.10
C GLY A 84 -12.78 -2.80 -3.54
N PRO A 85 -14.11 -3.03 -3.70
CA PRO A 85 -14.79 -3.28 -4.98
C PRO A 85 -14.72 -2.12 -6.01
N VAL A 86 -14.13 -0.98 -5.65
CA VAL A 86 -13.90 0.19 -6.53
C VAL A 86 -12.50 0.14 -7.17
N SER A 87 -11.77 -0.96 -7.05
CA SER A 87 -10.50 -1.16 -7.78
C SER A 87 -10.77 -1.20 -9.29
N LEU A 88 -9.91 -0.54 -10.08
CA LEU A 88 -9.97 -0.48 -11.55
C LEU A 88 -9.79 -1.84 -12.25
N LYS A 89 -9.88 -2.97 -11.53
CA LYS A 89 -9.86 -4.30 -12.13
C LYS A 89 -11.21 -4.59 -12.79
N SER A 90 -11.33 -4.13 -14.04
CA SER A 90 -12.36 -4.56 -14.97
C SER A 90 -12.32 -6.09 -15.06
N HIS A 91 -13.35 -6.75 -14.54
CA HIS A 91 -13.60 -8.15 -14.81
C HIS A 91 -14.20 -8.19 -16.22
N SER A 92 -13.38 -8.48 -17.23
CA SER A 92 -13.86 -8.89 -18.54
C SER A 92 -14.49 -10.28 -18.40
N VAL A 93 -15.75 -10.35 -17.93
CA VAL A 93 -16.60 -11.54 -18.03
C VAL A 93 -17.72 -11.21 -18.99
N SER A 94 -17.42 -11.21 -20.28
CA SER A 94 -18.44 -11.04 -21.30
C SER A 94 -18.10 -11.74 -22.60
N ASN A 95 -17.53 -12.94 -22.59
CA ASN A 95 -17.31 -13.64 -23.87
C ASN A 95 -17.33 -15.17 -23.85
N GLU A 96 -17.85 -15.83 -22.81
CA GLU A 96 -17.94 -17.31 -22.81
C GLU A 96 -19.36 -17.84 -22.50
N TYR A 97 -20.31 -16.94 -22.21
CA TYR A 97 -21.71 -17.30 -22.04
C TYR A 97 -22.51 -17.19 -23.35
N ASP A 98 -21.95 -16.63 -24.42
CA ASP A 98 -22.67 -16.42 -25.69
C ASP A 98 -22.43 -17.56 -26.70
N ASP A 99 -21.23 -18.16 -26.71
CA ASP A 99 -20.87 -19.16 -27.72
C ASP A 99 -21.51 -20.55 -27.51
N THR A 100 -21.98 -20.86 -26.30
CA THR A 100 -22.61 -22.16 -26.00
C THR A 100 -24.12 -22.19 -26.27
N TYR A 101 -24.78 -21.04 -26.35
CA TYR A 101 -26.21 -20.97 -26.69
C TYR A 101 -26.48 -20.71 -28.17
N VAL A 102 -25.53 -20.09 -28.88
CA VAL A 102 -25.67 -19.82 -30.33
C VAL A 102 -25.33 -21.05 -31.19
N SER A 103 -24.58 -22.03 -30.67
CA SER A 103 -24.20 -23.20 -31.49
C SER A 103 -25.33 -24.21 -31.74
N ASP A 104 -26.37 -24.27 -30.91
CA ASP A 104 -27.44 -25.28 -31.06
C ASP A 104 -28.67 -24.74 -31.80
N SER A 105 -28.94 -23.44 -31.75
CA SER A 105 -30.06 -22.84 -32.51
C SER A 105 -29.79 -22.78 -34.02
N ASP A 106 -28.52 -22.71 -34.43
CA ASP A 106 -28.09 -22.64 -35.84
C ASP A 106 -27.82 -24.02 -36.49
N ARG A 107 -27.97 -25.11 -35.73
CA ARG A 107 -27.90 -26.49 -36.25
C ARG A 107 -29.28 -27.10 -36.54
N ALA A 108 -30.35 -26.46 -36.08
CA ALA A 108 -31.72 -26.95 -36.23
C ALA A 108 -32.43 -26.45 -37.51
N ASN A 109 -31.76 -25.61 -38.29
CA ASN A 109 -32.28 -24.86 -39.44
C ASN A 109 -31.47 -25.08 -40.74
N VAL A 110 -30.67 -26.14 -40.82
CA VAL A 110 -29.96 -26.61 -42.03
C VAL A 110 -30.31 -28.04 -42.40
#